data_AF-A0A2D7NLC8-F1
#
_entry.id   AF-A0A2D7NLC8-F1
#
_cell.length_a   1.000
_cell.length_b   1.000
_cell.length_c   1.000
_cell.angle_alpha   90.00
_cell.angle_beta   90.00
_cell.angle_gamma   90.00
#
_symmetry.space_group_name_H-M   'P 1'
#
loop_
_entity.id
_entity.type
_entity.pdbx_description
1 polymer ?
#
loop_
_entity_poly.entity_id
_entity_poly.type
_entity_poly.pdbx_seq_one_letter_code
_entity_poly.pdbx_strand_id
1 'polypeptide(L)'
;MLQLMRTESKISPVRDMFNTFTDGFAGSVLPTNLPLDIHELSDRFEILASVPGLSKDQIELELDAGVLTLSTSVCCQDTATPDPEACDCAAPGTDGNTVLRKERIEASASRSIRLPVDVDEDSITASLENGVLTIAVTKPDVQTPRKLSIS
;
A
#
# COMPACT_ATOMS: atom_id res chain seq x y z
N MET A 1 42.34 11.66 -21.17
CA MET A 1 41.04 11.89 -21.85
C MET A 1 40.15 10.71 -21.49
N LEU A 2 39.44 10.78 -20.36
CA LEU A 2 38.53 9.73 -19.89
C LEU A 2 37.10 10.28 -19.99
N GLN A 3 36.31 9.68 -20.86
CA GLN A 3 34.93 10.09 -21.14
C GLN A 3 34.04 9.44 -20.08
N LEU A 4 33.57 10.25 -19.12
CA LEU A 4 32.53 9.85 -18.16
C LEU A 4 31.25 9.56 -18.95
N MET A 5 30.94 8.28 -19.12
CA MET A 5 29.62 7.83 -19.55
C MET A 5 28.61 8.22 -18.48
N ARG A 6 27.89 9.31 -18.75
CA ARG A 6 26.70 9.69 -18.00
C ARG A 6 25.63 8.63 -18.26
N THR A 7 25.42 7.74 -17.31
CA THR A 7 24.27 6.83 -17.32
C THR A 7 23.00 7.68 -17.20
N GLU A 8 22.32 7.90 -18.31
CA GLU A 8 20.99 8.48 -18.30
C GLU A 8 20.05 7.47 -17.65
N SER A 9 19.73 7.70 -16.37
CA SER A 9 18.65 7.02 -15.69
C SER A 9 17.35 7.42 -16.38
N LYS A 10 16.86 6.57 -17.28
CA LYS A 10 15.52 6.67 -17.85
C LYS A 10 14.53 6.36 -16.73
N ILE A 11 14.16 7.38 -15.97
CA ILE A 11 13.02 7.32 -15.06
C ILE A 11 11.81 6.96 -15.93
N SER A 12 11.17 5.83 -15.64
CA SER A 12 10.02 5.36 -16.39
C SER A 12 8.88 6.39 -16.27
N PRO A 13 8.19 6.77 -17.35
CA PRO A 13 7.01 7.64 -17.26
C PRO A 13 5.93 7.04 -16.34
N VAL A 14 5.89 5.71 -16.20
CA VAL A 14 5.03 5.00 -15.25
C VAL A 14 5.46 5.27 -13.81
N ARG A 15 6.77 5.34 -13.53
CA ARG A 15 7.30 5.65 -12.19
C ARG A 15 6.95 7.07 -11.74
N ASP A 16 6.96 8.03 -12.66
CA ASP A 16 6.52 9.40 -12.36
C ASP A 16 5.02 9.46 -12.05
N MET A 17 4.20 8.64 -12.71
CA MET A 17 2.77 8.49 -12.39
C MET A 17 2.53 7.84 -11.02
N PHE A 18 3.33 6.85 -10.59
CA PHE A 18 3.20 6.29 -9.25
C PHE A 18 3.63 7.29 -8.16
N ASN A 19 4.76 7.98 -8.35
CA ASN A 19 5.33 8.88 -7.34
C ASN A 19 4.54 10.20 -7.16
N THR A 20 3.92 10.73 -8.22
CA THR A 20 3.19 12.02 -8.14
C THR A 20 1.93 11.92 -7.27
N PHE A 21 1.38 10.71 -7.09
CA PHE A 21 0.08 10.51 -6.45
C PHE A 21 0.15 9.83 -5.07
N THR A 22 1.25 9.17 -4.73
CA THR A 22 1.49 8.76 -3.32
C THR A 22 1.58 9.97 -2.39
N ASP A 23 2.04 11.11 -2.91
CA ASP A 23 2.17 12.38 -2.17
C ASP A 23 0.99 13.36 -2.40
N GLY A 24 0.00 12.99 -3.23
CA GLY A 24 -0.91 13.94 -3.89
C GLY A 24 -2.33 14.09 -3.35
N PHE A 25 -2.79 13.32 -2.35
CA PHE A 25 -4.09 13.57 -1.70
C PHE A 25 -3.91 14.49 -0.48
N ALA A 26 -3.72 15.78 -0.78
CA ALA A 26 -3.60 16.85 0.19
C ALA A 26 -4.86 16.94 1.08
N GLY A 27 -4.80 16.39 2.29
CA GLY A 27 -5.87 16.51 3.28
C GLY A 27 -5.72 15.73 4.59
N SER A 28 -4.83 14.72 4.67
CA SER A 28 -4.55 14.02 5.93
C SER A 28 -3.11 14.23 6.36
N VAL A 29 -2.92 14.97 7.45
CA VAL A 29 -1.63 15.44 7.98
C VAL A 29 -1.02 14.43 8.95
N LEU A 30 -1.12 13.12 8.66
CA LEU A 30 -0.42 12.10 9.43
C LEU A 30 0.34 11.18 8.46
N PRO A 31 1.68 11.09 8.55
CA PRO A 31 2.44 10.13 7.78
C PRO A 31 2.04 8.73 8.23
N THR A 32 1.17 8.07 7.47
CA THR A 32 0.82 6.67 7.68
C THR A 32 2.02 5.83 7.23
N ASN A 33 2.84 5.43 8.19
CA ASN A 33 4.03 4.61 7.98
C ASN A 33 3.61 3.17 7.65
N LEU A 34 3.09 2.96 6.44
CA LEU A 34 2.90 1.65 5.84
C LEU A 34 3.91 1.49 4.70
N PRO A 35 5.10 0.95 4.98
CA PRO A 35 6.13 0.75 3.96
C PRO A 35 5.62 -0.19 2.88
N LEU A 36 5.80 0.22 1.63
CA LEU A 36 5.43 -0.59 0.48
C LEU A 36 6.42 -0.42 -0.66
N ASP A 37 6.63 -1.51 -1.39
CA ASP A 37 7.37 -1.56 -2.64
C ASP A 37 6.40 -1.91 -3.79
N ILE A 38 6.68 -1.39 -4.98
CA ILE A 38 5.89 -1.66 -6.19
C ILE A 38 6.85 -2.13 -7.29
N HIS A 39 6.61 -3.33 -7.80
CA HIS A 39 7.35 -3.92 -8.91
C HIS A 39 6.46 -4.00 -10.14
N GLU A 40 7.00 -3.58 -11.27
CA GLU A 40 6.41 -3.83 -12.57
C GLU A 40 7.04 -5.09 -13.18
N LEU A 41 6.22 -6.12 -13.40
CA LEU A 41 6.60 -7.32 -14.13
C LEU A 41 6.00 -7.27 -15.55
N SER A 42 6.34 -8.24 -16.38
CA SER A 42 5.85 -8.32 -17.76
C SER A 42 4.32 -8.46 -17.85
N ASP A 43 3.75 -9.25 -16.96
CA ASP A 43 2.35 -9.72 -16.96
C ASP A 43 1.52 -9.11 -15.83
N ARG A 44 2.14 -8.51 -14.81
CA ARG A 44 1.46 -8.00 -13.62
C ARG A 44 2.22 -6.86 -12.95
N PHE A 45 1.54 -6.16 -12.04
CA PHE A 45 2.16 -5.37 -11.00
C PHE A 45 2.15 -6.17 -9.70
N GLU A 46 3.21 -6.05 -8.91
CA GLU A 46 3.33 -6.68 -7.60
C GLU A 46 3.60 -5.59 -6.57
N ILE A 47 2.73 -5.50 -5.56
CA ILE A 47 2.81 -4.54 -4.47
C ILE A 47 3.10 -5.32 -3.19
N LEU A 48 4.19 -4.97 -2.51
CA LEU A 48 4.64 -5.63 -1.28
C LEU A 48 4.50 -4.64 -0.13
N ALA A 49 3.57 -4.88 0.78
CA ALA A 49 3.38 -4.04 1.96
C ALA A 49 3.84 -4.74 3.24
N SER A 50 4.60 -4.04 4.07
CA SER A 50 5.07 -4.57 5.36
C SER A 50 4.00 -4.37 6.43
N VAL A 51 3.40 -5.46 6.89
CA VAL A 51 2.29 -5.49 7.87
C VAL A 51 2.54 -6.51 9.00
N PRO A 52 3.68 -6.43 9.72
CA PRO A 52 4.03 -7.42 10.73
C PRO A 52 3.10 -7.37 11.95
N GLY A 53 2.50 -8.51 12.28
CA GLY A 53 1.64 -8.67 13.45
C GLY A 53 0.17 -8.34 13.21
N LEU A 54 -0.22 -8.01 11.98
CA LEU A 54 -1.63 -7.87 11.61
C LEU A 54 -2.23 -9.20 11.17
N SER A 55 -3.46 -9.46 11.59
CA SER A 55 -4.29 -10.53 11.06
C SER A 55 -5.04 -10.09 9.81
N LYS A 56 -5.59 -11.04 9.05
CA LYS A 56 -6.26 -10.76 7.75
C LYS A 56 -7.49 -9.87 7.90
N ASP A 57 -8.20 -9.96 9.03
CA ASP A 57 -9.37 -9.15 9.37
C ASP A 57 -9.03 -7.69 9.72
N GLN A 58 -7.75 -7.41 9.97
CA GLN A 58 -7.23 -6.05 10.24
C GLN A 58 -6.71 -5.36 8.97
N ILE A 59 -6.85 -6.00 7.81
CA ILE A 59 -6.36 -5.52 6.52
C ILE A 59 -7.54 -5.44 5.56
N GLU A 60 -7.71 -4.28 4.94
CA GLU A 60 -8.75 -4.01 3.96
C GLU A 60 -8.12 -3.55 2.65
N LEU A 61 -8.62 -4.11 1.54
CA LEU A 61 -8.26 -3.76 0.19
C LEU A 61 -9.50 -3.29 -0.56
N GLU A 62 -9.43 -2.11 -1.15
CA GLU A 62 -10.53 -1.52 -1.91
C GLU A 62 -10.00 -1.07 -3.28
N LEU A 63 -10.75 -1.37 -4.35
CA LEU A 63 -10.48 -0.86 -5.68
C LEU A 63 -11.64 0.05 -6.10
N ASP A 64 -11.36 1.35 -6.22
CA ASP A 64 -12.33 2.33 -6.71
C ASP A 64 -11.71 3.20 -7.81
N ALA A 65 -12.40 3.30 -8.95
CA ALA A 65 -12.00 4.15 -10.08
C ALA A 65 -10.50 4.07 -10.48
N GLY A 66 -9.94 2.85 -10.48
CA GLY A 66 -8.53 2.58 -10.81
C GLY A 66 -7.54 2.95 -9.68
N VAL A 67 -8.03 3.17 -8.47
CA VAL A 67 -7.24 3.42 -7.26
C VAL A 67 -7.38 2.23 -6.33
N LEU A 68 -6.27 1.55 -6.06
CA LEU A 68 -6.17 0.50 -5.06
C LEU A 68 -5.81 1.13 -3.72
N THR A 69 -6.69 1.02 -2.75
CA THR A 69 -6.49 1.49 -1.37
C THR A 69 -6.22 0.31 -0.46
N LEU A 70 -5.10 0.36 0.24
CA LEU A 70 -4.74 -0.56 1.31
C LEU A 70 -4.89 0.16 2.64
N SER A 71 -5.78 -0.36 3.48
CA SER A 71 -6.03 0.14 4.83
C SER A 71 -5.72 -0.93 5.86
N THR A 72 -5.10 -0.53 6.96
CA THR A 72 -4.82 -1.39 8.10
C THR A 72 -5.41 -0.78 9.35
N SER A 73 -6.12 -1.56 10.14
CA SER A 73 -6.67 -1.16 11.43
C SER A 73 -5.92 -1.90 12.54
N VAL A 74 -5.11 -1.18 13.31
CA VAL A 74 -4.60 -1.73 14.56
C VAL A 74 -5.65 -1.45 15.62
N CYS A 75 -6.40 -2.49 16.01
CA CYS A 75 -7.08 -2.43 17.30
C CYS A 75 -5.98 -2.36 18.36
N CYS A 76 -5.99 -1.27 19.13
CA CYS A 76 -5.25 -1.16 20.38
C CYS A 76 -5.54 -2.41 21.22
N GLN A 77 -4.60 -3.36 21.21
CA GLN A 77 -4.81 -4.67 21.83
C GLN A 77 -4.69 -4.61 23.36
N ASP A 78 -4.57 -3.40 23.94
CA ASP A 78 -4.27 -3.17 25.35
C ASP A 78 -5.23 -2.19 26.06
N THR A 79 -6.40 -1.89 25.49
CA THR A 79 -7.42 -1.11 26.21
C THR A 79 -8.73 -1.90 26.29
N ALA A 80 -9.18 -2.20 27.51
CA ALA A 80 -10.46 -2.87 27.81
C ALA A 80 -11.71 -2.05 27.42
N THR A 81 -11.56 -1.00 26.60
CA THR A 81 -12.62 -0.12 26.13
C THR A 81 -12.46 0.14 24.62
N PRO A 82 -13.50 -0.09 23.81
CA PRO A 82 -13.51 0.15 22.37
C PRO A 82 -13.79 1.64 22.09
N ASP A 83 -13.01 2.52 22.69
CA ASP A 83 -13.10 3.95 22.44
C ASP A 83 -11.96 4.36 21.48
N PRO A 84 -12.27 4.73 20.22
CA PRO A 84 -11.28 5.13 19.22
C PRO A 84 -10.50 6.40 19.59
N GLU A 85 -10.98 7.20 20.56
CA GLU A 85 -10.24 8.35 21.11
C GLU A 85 -9.33 7.97 22.29
N ALA A 86 -9.48 6.76 22.84
CA ALA A 86 -8.74 6.27 24.02
C ALA A 86 -7.52 5.41 23.66
N CYS A 87 -6.92 5.59 22.48
CA CYS A 87 -5.68 4.94 22.11
C CYS A 87 -4.48 5.59 22.84
N ASP A 88 -4.48 5.50 24.18
CA ASP A 88 -3.39 5.97 25.01
C ASP A 88 -2.30 4.89 25.03
N CYS A 89 -1.32 5.07 24.14
CA CYS A 89 -0.20 4.16 23.89
C CYS A 89 0.70 3.94 25.13
N ALA A 90 0.42 4.64 26.24
CA ALA A 90 1.15 4.63 27.50
C ALA A 90 0.48 3.79 28.61
N ALA A 91 -0.66 3.15 28.35
CA ALA A 91 -1.33 2.30 29.35
C ALA A 91 -0.47 1.09 29.76
N PRO A 92 -0.49 0.67 31.05
CA PRO A 92 0.15 -0.57 31.50
C PRO A 92 -0.47 -1.77 30.77
N GLY A 93 0.37 -2.69 30.30
CA GLY A 93 -0.09 -3.85 29.53
C GLY A 93 -1.10 -4.69 30.31
N THR A 94 -2.01 -5.33 29.57
CA THR A 94 -3.22 -6.02 30.07
C THR A 94 -2.95 -7.14 31.12
N ASP A 95 -1.68 -7.53 31.29
CA ASP A 95 -1.25 -8.65 32.14
C ASP A 95 -0.46 -8.22 33.40
N GLY A 96 -0.38 -6.91 33.69
CA GLY A 96 0.49 -6.37 34.75
C GLY A 96 1.96 -6.21 34.32
N ASN A 97 2.26 -6.39 33.03
CA ASN A 97 3.58 -6.13 32.46
C ASN A 97 3.84 -4.64 32.28
N THR A 98 5.03 -4.20 32.69
CA THR A 98 5.50 -2.82 32.48
C THR A 98 6.22 -2.72 31.14
N VAL A 99 5.71 -1.91 30.21
CA VAL A 99 6.39 -1.59 28.96
C VAL A 99 7.56 -0.66 29.27
N LEU A 100 8.79 -1.16 29.13
CA LEU A 100 10.00 -0.35 29.37
C LEU A 100 10.33 0.58 28.19
N ARG A 101 9.96 0.18 26.97
CA ARG A 101 10.23 0.93 25.73
C ARG A 101 9.28 0.46 24.63
N LYS A 102 8.62 1.40 23.96
CA LYS A 102 7.80 1.17 22.77
C LYS A 102 8.45 1.86 21.57
N GLU A 103 8.82 1.07 20.56
CA GLU A 103 9.41 1.56 19.29
C GLU A 103 8.51 1.23 18.09
N ARG A 104 7.75 0.14 18.20
CA ARG A 104 6.78 -0.27 17.19
C ARG A 104 5.60 0.69 17.22
N ILE A 105 5.21 1.14 16.04
CA ILE A 105 4.01 1.97 15.85
C ILE A 105 2.82 1.02 15.70
N GLU A 106 1.81 1.23 16.53
CA GLU A 106 0.52 0.55 16.50
C GLU A 106 -0.52 1.60 16.15
N ALA A 107 -0.66 1.88 14.86
CA ALA A 107 -1.59 2.87 14.35
C ALA A 107 -2.31 2.32 13.13
N SER A 108 -3.54 2.77 12.93
CA SER A 108 -4.17 2.59 11.63
C SER A 108 -3.36 3.34 10.57
N ALA A 109 -3.28 2.73 9.39
CA ALA A 109 -2.56 3.28 8.26
C ALA A 109 -3.38 3.05 7.00
N SER A 110 -3.29 3.97 6.05
CA SER A 110 -3.90 3.81 4.74
C SER A 110 -2.97 4.36 3.67
N ARG A 111 -2.90 3.66 2.55
CA ARG A 111 -2.12 4.02 1.36
C ARG A 111 -2.96 3.75 0.12
N SER A 112 -3.11 4.76 -0.71
CA SER A 112 -3.79 4.65 -2.00
C SER A 112 -2.78 4.69 -3.15
N ILE A 113 -2.96 3.79 -4.11
CA ILE A 113 -2.07 3.57 -5.24
C ILE A 113 -2.93 3.64 -6.50
N ARG A 114 -2.64 4.60 -7.39
CA ARG A 114 -3.30 4.67 -8.69
C ARG A 114 -2.66 3.68 -9.65
N LEU A 115 -3.46 2.79 -10.21
CA LEU A 115 -3.00 1.81 -11.18
C LEU A 115 -2.87 2.48 -12.57
N PRO A 116 -1.83 2.14 -13.35
CA PRO A 116 -1.57 2.77 -14.65
C PRO A 116 -2.47 2.23 -15.77
N VAL A 117 -3.27 1.19 -15.48
CA VAL A 117 -4.18 0.53 -16.41
C VAL A 117 -5.49 0.25 -15.68
N ASP A 118 -6.60 0.26 -16.43
CA ASP A 118 -7.89 -0.16 -15.90
C ASP A 118 -7.84 -1.67 -15.67
N VAL A 119 -8.18 -2.09 -14.45
CA VAL A 119 -8.20 -3.48 -14.03
C VAL A 119 -9.51 -3.78 -13.31
N ASP A 120 -10.01 -5.00 -13.47
CA ASP A 120 -11.16 -5.50 -12.73
C ASP A 120 -10.73 -6.17 -11.43
N GLU A 121 -11.63 -6.27 -10.45
CA GLU A 121 -11.38 -6.92 -9.15
C GLU A 121 -10.85 -8.35 -9.32
N ASP A 122 -11.40 -9.10 -10.29
CA ASP A 122 -11.03 -10.48 -10.60
C ASP A 122 -9.54 -10.65 -11.02
N SER A 123 -8.89 -9.55 -11.41
CA SER A 123 -7.48 -9.54 -11.81
C SER A 123 -6.52 -9.34 -10.64
N ILE A 124 -7.05 -9.07 -9.44
CA ILE A 124 -6.28 -8.78 -8.23
C ILE A 124 -6.30 -10.01 -7.32
N THR A 125 -5.12 -10.42 -6.87
CA THR A 125 -4.97 -11.46 -5.85
C THR A 125 -4.10 -10.94 -4.71
N ALA A 126 -4.37 -11.40 -3.50
CA ALA A 126 -3.63 -10.98 -2.31
C ALA A 126 -3.27 -12.18 -1.42
N SER A 127 -2.06 -12.17 -0.88
CA SER A 127 -1.57 -13.17 0.07
C SER A 127 -0.78 -12.52 1.18
N LEU A 128 -0.99 -12.98 2.42
CA LEU A 128 -0.25 -12.53 3.60
C LEU A 128 0.64 -13.68 4.08
N GLU A 129 1.94 -13.49 4.04
CA GLU A 129 2.93 -14.47 4.51
C GLU A 129 4.05 -13.76 5.29
N ASN A 130 4.41 -14.29 6.46
CA ASN A 130 5.53 -13.78 7.27
C ASN A 130 5.49 -12.26 7.55
N GLY A 131 4.29 -11.68 7.68
CA GLY A 131 4.12 -10.24 7.93
C GLY A 131 4.27 -9.36 6.68
N VAL A 132 4.28 -9.95 5.48
CA VAL A 132 4.30 -9.24 4.19
C VAL A 132 3.00 -9.54 3.44
N LEU A 133 2.29 -8.48 3.08
CA LEU A 133 1.13 -8.54 2.19
C LEU A 133 1.63 -8.36 0.75
N THR A 134 1.46 -9.40 -0.05
CA THR A 134 1.72 -9.37 -1.49
C THR A 134 0.40 -9.20 -2.22
N ILE A 135 0.28 -8.15 -3.02
CA ILE A 135 -0.87 -7.88 -3.89
C ILE A 135 -0.39 -7.98 -5.34
N ALA A 136 -0.95 -8.90 -6.10
CA ALA A 136 -0.65 -9.09 -7.52
C ALA A 136 -1.83 -8.61 -8.37
N VAL A 137 -1.55 -7.65 -9.25
CA VAL A 137 -2.52 -7.04 -10.16
C VAL A 137 -2.17 -7.46 -11.59
N THR A 138 -2.95 -8.37 -12.17
CA THR A 138 -2.69 -8.89 -13.52
C THR A 138 -2.96 -7.80 -14.56
N LYS A 139 -2.02 -7.59 -15.48
CA LYS A 139 -2.20 -6.64 -16.58
C LYS A 139 -3.25 -7.19 -17.55
N PRO A 140 -4.18 -6.35 -18.05
CA PRO A 140 -5.09 -6.80 -19.09
C PRO A 140 -4.30 -7.17 -20.35
N ASP A 141 -4.75 -8.20 -21.06
CA ASP A 141 -4.21 -8.50 -22.38
C ASP A 141 -4.32 -7.26 -23.26
N VAL A 142 -3.20 -6.90 -23.92
CA VAL A 142 -3.08 -5.71 -24.75
C VAL A 142 -4.27 -5.66 -25.72
N GLN A 143 -5.24 -4.78 -25.43
CA GLN A 143 -6.38 -4.58 -26.32
C GLN A 143 -5.82 -4.15 -27.68
N THR A 144 -5.98 -5.01 -28.68
CA THR A 144 -5.60 -4.68 -30.05
C THR A 144 -6.34 -3.40 -30.41
N PRO A 145 -5.66 -2.35 -30.91
CA PRO A 145 -6.30 -1.06 -31.17
C PRO A 145 -7.51 -1.26 -32.07
N ARG A 146 -8.70 -0.97 -31.55
CA ARG A 146 -9.95 -1.10 -32.31
C ARG A 146 -10.01 0.03 -33.32
N LYS A 147 -10.03 -0.30 -34.61
CA LYS A 147 -10.26 0.68 -35.67
C LYS A 147 -11.68 1.20 -35.54
N LEU A 148 -11.83 2.48 -35.22
CA LEU A 148 -13.14 3.13 -35.17
C LEU A 148 -13.56 3.53 -36.58
N SER A 149 -14.78 3.15 -36.96
CA SER A 149 -15.44 3.64 -38.18
C SER A 149 -16.31 4.83 -37.80
N ILE A 150 -16.16 5.94 -38.53
CA ILE A 150 -17.00 7.13 -38.36
C ILE A 150 -18.28 6.91 -39.20
N SER A 151 -19.45 7.15 -38.60
CA SER A 151 -20.78 7.15 -39.25
C SER A 151 -21.33 8.55 -39.38
#